data_AF-A0A954W445-F1
#
_entry.id   AF-A0A954W445-F1
#
_cell.length_a   1.000
_cell.length_b   1.000
_cell.length_c   1.000
_cell.angle_alpha   90.00
_cell.angle_beta   90.00
_cell.angle_gamma   90.00
#
_symmetry.space_group_name_H-M   'P 1'
#
loop_
_entity.id
_entity.type
_entity.pdbx_description
1 polymer ?
#
loop_
_entity_poly.entity_id
_entity_poly.type
_entity_poly.pdbx_seq_one_letter_code
_entity_poly.pdbx_strand_id
1 'polypeptide(L)' 'MPADIQTVGSCSQCSGQSVTCKHNHFEAGELTIDSWEHKCPDCGWRATTAYRSDDEDAPAADLNPRICPYCSRTGEG' A
#
# COMPACT_ATOMS: atom_id res chain seq x y z
N MET A 1 9.23 -13.45 0.03
CA MET A 1 9.65 -12.19 0.67
C MET A 1 8.61 -11.82 1.72
N PRO A 2 8.98 -11.50 2.97
CA PRO A 2 8.01 -11.00 3.96
C PRO A 2 7.47 -9.65 3.51
N ALA A 3 6.19 -9.39 3.77
CA ALA A 3 5.59 -8.10 3.49
C ALA A 3 6.14 -7.03 4.43
N ASP A 4 6.47 -5.85 3.91
CA ASP A 4 6.88 -4.72 4.74
C ASP A 4 5.64 -4.13 5.43
N ILE A 5 5.51 -4.33 6.74
CA ILE A 5 4.38 -3.87 7.55
C ILE A 5 4.90 -2.87 8.57
N GLN A 6 4.34 -1.66 8.56
CA GLN A 6 4.63 -0.62 9.55
C GLN A 6 3.36 0.00 10.10
N THR A 7 3.40 0.47 11.33
CA THR A 7 2.29 1.22 11.93
C THR A 7 2.47 2.70 11.60
N VAL A 8 1.53 3.26 10.83
CA VAL A 8 1.51 4.65 10.38
C VAL A 8 0.33 5.39 11.00
N GLY A 9 0.64 6.33 11.88
CA GLY A 9 -0.27 7.37 12.36
C GLY A 9 -1.66 6.89 12.83
N SER A 10 -2.61 7.82 12.75
CA SER A 10 -3.97 7.66 13.24
C SER A 10 -4.98 7.33 12.13
N CYS A 11 -6.06 6.63 12.50
CA CYS A 11 -7.12 6.26 11.58
C CYS A 11 -8.07 7.44 11.32
N SER A 12 -8.31 7.75 10.05
CA SER A 12 -9.25 8.79 9.64
C SER A 12 -10.72 8.46 9.92
N GLN A 13 -11.08 7.19 10.14
CA GLN A 13 -12.47 6.77 10.38
C GLN A 13 -12.89 6.80 11.85
N CYS A 14 -12.02 6.34 12.75
CA CYS A 14 -12.35 6.19 14.17
C CYS A 14 -11.47 7.02 15.10
N SER A 15 -10.55 7.83 14.54
CA SER A 15 -9.51 8.52 15.31
C SER A 15 -8.64 7.59 16.16
N GLY A 16 -8.60 6.29 15.80
CA GLY A 16 -7.73 5.30 16.43
C GLY A 16 -6.27 5.72 16.29
N GLN A 17 -5.45 5.33 17.28
CA GLN A 17 -4.06 5.81 17.38
C GLN A 17 -3.09 5.06 16.46
N SER A 18 -3.55 4.01 15.78
CA SER A 18 -2.72 3.18 14.93
C SER A 18 -3.45 2.75 13.65
N VAL A 19 -2.77 2.84 12.51
CA VAL A 19 -3.13 2.15 11.27
C VAL A 19 -1.90 1.39 10.79
N THR A 20 -2.04 0.11 10.46
CA THR A 20 -0.95 -0.63 9.84
C THR A 20 -0.97 -0.39 8.35
N CYS A 21 0.14 0.07 7.78
CA CYS A 21 0.39 0.07 6.35
C CYS A 21 1.28 -1.11 5.98
N LYS A 22 0.84 -1.88 5.00
CA LYS A 22 1.52 -3.06 4.47
C LYS A 22 1.82 -2.85 2.99
N HIS A 23 3.04 -3.17 2.58
CA HIS A 23 3.49 -3.17 1.20
C HIS A 23 3.86 -4.60 0.83
N ASN A 24 3.32 -5.10 -0.27
CA ASN A 24 3.84 -6.31 -0.90
C ASN A 24 4.32 -5.95 -2.30
N HIS A 25 5.61 -6.16 -2.50
CA HIS A 25 6.24 -6.14 -3.80
C HIS A 25 6.35 -7.57 -4.34
N PHE A 26 5.89 -7.78 -5.57
CA PHE A 26 5.97 -9.05 -6.27
C PHE A 26 6.48 -8.81 -7.68
N GLU A 27 7.53 -9.53 -8.06
CA GLU A 27 8.12 -9.49 -9.38
C GLU A 27 8.17 -10.91 -9.95
N ALA A 28 7.69 -11.08 -11.17
CA ALA A 28 7.71 -12.36 -11.89
C ALA A 28 7.92 -12.11 -13.38
N GLY A 29 9.16 -12.27 -13.84
CA GLY A 29 9.52 -12.02 -15.23
C GLY A 29 9.37 -10.54 -15.58
N GLU A 30 8.46 -10.24 -16.50
CA GLU A 30 8.16 -8.87 -16.97
C GLU A 30 7.04 -8.20 -16.15
N LEU A 31 6.40 -8.95 -15.25
CA LEU A 31 5.30 -8.48 -14.42
C LEU A 31 5.80 -8.03 -13.05
N THR A 32 5.64 -6.74 -12.75
CA THR A 32 5.82 -6.19 -11.40
C THR A 32 4.45 -5.81 -10.82
N ILE A 33 4.26 -6.13 -9.54
CA ILE A 33 3.06 -5.80 -8.77
C ILE A 33 3.47 -5.18 -7.45
N ASP A 34 3.00 -3.97 -7.20
CA ASP A 34 3.13 -3.29 -5.91
C ASP A 34 1.75 -3.14 -5.29
N SER A 35 1.55 -3.74 -4.12
CA SER A 35 0.27 -3.70 -3.41
C SER A 35 0.43 -3.04 -2.05
N TRP A 36 -0.49 -2.14 -1.74
CA TRP A 36 -0.57 -1.36 -0.51
C TRP A 36 -1.85 -1.69 0.23
N GLU A 37 -1.75 -1.97 1.52
CA GLU A 37 -2.89 -2.22 2.40
C GLU A 37 -2.78 -1.36 3.66
N HIS A 38 -3.77 -0.50 3.91
CA HIS A 38 -4.00 0.15 5.18
C HIS A 38 -5.04 -0.62 5.96
N LYS A 39 -4.76 -0.92 7.22
CA LYS A 39 -5.71 -1.58 8.13
C LYS A 39 -5.69 -0.92 9.50
N CYS A 40 -6.84 -0.49 9.99
CA CYS A 40 -6.99 -0.03 11.36
C CYS A 40 -7.36 -1.23 12.26
N PRO A 41 -6.56 -1.55 13.29
CA PRO A 41 -6.90 -2.60 14.25
C PRO A 41 -8.07 -2.22 15.15
N ASP A 42 -8.34 -0.93 15.36
CA ASP A 42 -9.39 -0.46 16.28
C ASP A 42 -10.81 -0.57 15.70
N CYS A 43 -11.03 -0.12 14.47
CA CYS A 43 -12.36 -0.09 13.85
C CYS A 43 -12.53 -1.08 12.70
N GLY A 44 -11.46 -1.77 12.29
CA GLY A 44 -11.47 -2.71 11.17
C GLY A 44 -11.49 -2.06 9.79
N TRP A 45 -11.38 -0.72 9.69
CA TRP A 45 -11.26 -0.04 8.41
C TRP A 45 -10.08 -0.59 7.62
N ARG A 46 -10.30 -0.86 6.33
CA ARG A 46 -9.28 -1.34 5.40
C ARG A 46 -9.35 -0.60 4.08
N ALA A 47 -8.20 -0.20 3.55
CA ALA A 47 -8.05 0.28 2.19
C ALA A 47 -6.93 -0.50 1.50
N THR A 48 -7.14 -0.88 0.25
CA THR A 48 -6.17 -1.67 -0.52
C THR A 48 -6.05 -1.11 -1.93
N THR A 49 -4.83 -0.89 -2.39
CA THR A 49 -4.52 -0.47 -3.76
C THR A 49 -3.44 -1.39 -4.30
N ALA A 50 -3.56 -1.83 -5.55
CA ALA A 50 -2.53 -2.61 -6.22
C ALA A 50 -2.21 -1.98 -7.57
N TYR A 51 -0.93 -1.83 -7.86
CA TYR A 51 -0.38 -1.37 -9.12
C TYR A 51 0.25 -2.57 -9.80
N ARG A 52 -0.09 -2.83 -11.07
CA ARG A 52 0.51 -3.89 -11.87
C ARG A 52 1.12 -3.25 -13.12
N SER A 53 2.33 -3.63 -13.48
CA SER A 53 3.02 -3.06 -14.66
C SER A 53 2.36 -3.39 -16.00
N ASP A 54 1.56 -4.46 -16.03
CA ASP A 54 0.81 -4.93 -17.21
C ASP A 54 -0.61 -4.35 -17.29
N ASP A 55 -1.03 -3.56 -16.30
CA ASP A 55 -2.38 -2.98 -16.28
C ASP A 55 -2.43 -1.76 -17.22
N GLU A 56 -3.20 -1.86 -18.30
CA GLU A 56 -3.39 -0.74 -19.26
C GLU A 56 -4.16 0.44 -18.66
N ASP A 57 -4.87 0.23 -17.55
CA ASP A 57 -5.57 1.26 -16.76
C ASP A 57 -4.69 1.75 -15.58
N ALA A 58 -3.40 1.39 -15.57
CA ALA A 58 -2.47 1.83 -14.54
C ALA A 58 -2.52 3.36 -14.43
N PRO A 59 -2.62 3.88 -13.19
CA PRO A 59 -2.84 5.29 -13.01
C PRO A 59 -1.62 6.05 -13.54
N ALA A 60 -1.88 7.26 -14.09
CA ALA A 60 -0.94 8.09 -14.85
C ALA A 60 0.52 7.94 -14.39
N ALA A 61 1.45 7.95 -15.35
CA ALA A 61 2.91 7.73 -15.18
C ALA A 61 3.59 8.52 -14.03
N ASP A 62 2.93 9.52 -13.45
CA ASP A 62 3.35 10.28 -12.27
C ASP A 62 3.06 9.58 -10.91
N LEU A 63 2.29 8.50 -10.87
CA LEU A 63 2.03 7.75 -9.64
C LEU A 63 3.08 6.67 -9.43
N ASN A 64 4.02 6.94 -8.51
CA ASN A 64 5.03 5.98 -8.11
C ASN A 64 4.40 4.79 -7.37
N PRO A 65 4.41 3.56 -7.93
CA PRO A 65 3.80 2.38 -7.30
C PRO A 65 4.52 1.98 -6.00
N ARG A 66 5.76 2.48 -5.79
CA ARG A 66 6.54 2.34 -4.55
C ARG A 66 6.16 3.34 -3.45
N ILE A 67 5.20 4.23 -3.68
CA ILE A 67 4.73 5.18 -2.67
C ILE A 67 3.29 4.82 -2.30
N CYS A 68 3.05 4.65 -1.00
CA CYS A 68 1.71 4.39 -0.49
C CYS A 68 0.78 5.58 -0.78
N PRO A 69 -0.37 5.36 -1.44
CA PRO A 69 -1.30 6.45 -1.76
C PRO A 69 -2.04 7.01 -0.54
N TYR A 70 -1.93 6.37 0.64
CA TYR A 70 -2.69 6.73 1.83
C TYR A 70 -1.89 7.52 2.87
N CYS A 71 -0.60 7.19 3.04
CA CYS A 71 0.28 7.84 4.01
C CYS A 71 1.60 8.34 3.40
N SER A 72 1.74 8.24 2.08
CA SER A 72 2.96 8.65 1.35
C SER A 72 4.24 7.96 1.80
N ARG A 73 4.14 6.81 2.49
CA ARG A 73 5.33 6.03 2.87
C ARG A 73 5.94 5.37 1.63
N THR A 74 7.25 5.29 1.58
CA THR A 74 7.95 4.56 0.53
C THR A 74 8.11 3.10 0.93
N GLY A 75 7.88 2.20 -0.01
CA GLY A 75 8.00 0.76 0.21
C GLY A 75 9.46 0.35 0.06
N GLU A 76 9.94 -0.51 0.95
CA GLU A 76 11.24 -1.13 0.80
C GLU A 76 11.07 -2.37 -0.10
N GLY A 77 11.90 -2.47 -1.14
CA GLY A 77 11.88 -3.55 -2.13
C GLY A 77 13.28 -4.07 -2.35
#